data_AF-A0A3D8VL75-F1
#
_entry.id   AF-A0A3D8VL75-F1
#
_cell.length_a   1.000
_cell.length_b   1.000
_cell.length_c   1.000
_cell.angle_alpha   90.00
_cell.angle_beta   90.00
_cell.angle_gamma   90.00
#
_symmetry.space_group_name_H-M   'P 1'
#
loop_
_entity.id
_entity.type
_entity.pdbx_description
1 polymer ?
#
loop_
_entity_poly.entity_id
_entity_poly.type
_entity_poly.pdbx_seq_one_letter_code
_entity_poly.pdbx_strand_id
1 'polypeptide(L)'
;MIVTLLVLIFLVAPLSLFIHELGHLFPGLYFRADHSVLHLGRGKVIGRWEKSGIHVYIHLFFFQGAYSVNERKPPFKDFEKAWISIGGPLLNALTAFVLFLWFKEQGGDLLRISFLFNTYLALVNLVPFSIKGKGSDGYRLWSIVKRRF
;
A
#
# COMPACT_ATOMS: atom_id res chain seq x y z
N MET A 1 -6.88 -2.72 25.95
CA MET A 1 -7.91 -2.81 24.88
C MET A 1 -8.10 -1.47 24.15
N ILE A 2 -8.51 -0.39 24.83
CA ILE A 2 -8.70 0.94 24.18
C ILE A 2 -7.39 1.49 23.61
N VAL A 3 -6.30 1.46 24.39
CA VAL A 3 -4.98 1.93 23.93
C VAL A 3 -4.52 1.18 22.68
N THR A 4 -4.64 -0.16 22.67
CA THR A 4 -4.31 -1.00 21.51
C THR A 4 -5.11 -0.62 20.27
N LEU A 5 -6.41 -0.31 20.42
CA LEU A 5 -7.26 0.12 19.32
C LEU A 5 -6.82 1.50 18.78
N LEU A 6 -6.49 2.45 19.66
CA LEU A 6 -5.99 3.76 19.25
C LEU A 6 -4.65 3.64 18.52
N VAL A 7 -3.74 2.81 19.02
CA VAL A 7 -2.47 2.53 18.35
C VAL A 7 -2.70 1.87 17.00
N LEU A 8 -3.65 0.93 16.90
CA LEU A 8 -4.01 0.32 15.62
C LEU A 8 -4.50 1.36 14.61
N ILE A 9 -5.46 2.21 15.00
CA ILE A 9 -6.13 3.16 14.09
C ILE A 9 -5.23 4.34 13.72
N PHE A 10 -4.50 4.90 14.67
CA PHE A 10 -3.75 6.15 14.49
C PHE A 10 -2.27 5.96 14.20
N LEU A 11 -1.71 4.74 14.37
CA LEU A 11 -0.31 4.49 14.09
C LEU A 11 -0.11 3.33 13.12
N VAL A 12 -0.60 2.14 13.46
CA VAL A 12 -0.32 0.92 12.68
C VAL A 12 -1.02 0.98 11.33
N ALA A 13 -2.32 1.29 11.29
CA ALA A 13 -3.07 1.30 10.04
C ALA A 13 -2.56 2.33 9.03
N PRO A 14 -2.33 3.61 9.40
CA PRO A 14 -1.77 4.59 8.48
C PRO A 14 -0.37 4.23 8.02
N LEU A 15 0.49 3.74 8.93
CA LEU A 15 1.87 3.36 8.57
C LEU A 15 1.89 2.16 7.62
N SER A 16 1.11 1.11 7.90
CA SER A 16 0.98 -0.05 7.02
C SER A 16 0.34 0.28 5.68
N LEU A 17 -0.64 1.20 5.64
CA LEU A 17 -1.19 1.69 4.38
C LEU A 17 -0.16 2.51 3.61
N PHE A 18 0.62 3.36 4.28
CA PHE A 18 1.70 4.09 3.64
C PHE A 18 2.75 3.15 3.04
N ILE A 19 3.16 2.11 3.79
CA ILE A 19 4.04 1.04 3.29
C ILE A 19 3.40 0.34 2.08
N HIS A 20 2.13 -0.01 2.16
CA HIS A 20 1.41 -0.64 1.04
C HIS A 20 1.46 0.23 -0.22
N GLU A 21 1.12 1.52 -0.12
CA GLU A 21 1.16 2.42 -1.26
C GLU A 21 2.58 2.65 -1.79
N LEU A 22 3.58 2.71 -0.91
CA LEU A 22 4.99 2.73 -1.32
C LEU A 22 5.35 1.48 -2.14
N GLY A 23 4.77 0.34 -1.81
CA GLY A 23 4.94 -0.90 -2.54
C GLY A 23 4.44 -0.81 -3.99
N HIS A 24 3.42 0.00 -4.28
CA HIS A 24 3.02 0.29 -5.66
C HIS A 24 3.93 1.32 -6.34
N LEU A 25 4.42 2.30 -5.58
CA LEU A 25 5.34 3.32 -6.09
C LEU A 25 6.68 2.72 -6.54
N PHE A 26 7.28 1.79 -5.77
CA PHE A 26 8.60 1.27 -6.10
C PHE A 26 8.69 0.61 -7.49
N PRO A 27 7.79 -0.31 -7.89
CA PRO A 27 7.76 -0.81 -9.26
C PRO A 27 7.48 0.29 -10.29
N GLY A 28 6.60 1.25 -9.97
CA GLY A 28 6.32 2.39 -10.86
C GLY A 28 7.59 3.19 -11.18
N LEU A 29 8.37 3.52 -10.15
CA LEU A 29 9.65 4.22 -10.29
C LEU A 29 10.71 3.36 -11.00
N TYR A 30 10.76 2.06 -10.69
CA TYR A 30 11.64 1.12 -11.39
C TYR A 30 11.35 1.08 -12.89
N PHE A 31 10.06 1.12 -13.27
CA PHE A 31 9.60 1.25 -14.65
C PHE A 31 9.56 2.69 -15.16
N ARG A 32 10.25 3.63 -14.50
CA ARG A 32 10.41 5.01 -14.95
C ARG A 32 9.07 5.75 -15.11
N ALA A 33 8.21 5.68 -14.10
CA ALA A 33 7.06 6.57 -14.01
C ALA A 33 7.50 8.04 -14.12
N ASP A 34 6.79 8.82 -14.94
CA ASP A 34 7.03 10.26 -15.09
C ASP A 34 6.54 11.01 -13.85
N HIS A 35 5.39 10.56 -13.32
CA HIS A 35 4.77 11.11 -12.12
C HIS A 35 4.29 9.98 -11.22
N SER A 36 4.67 10.03 -9.95
CA SER A 36 4.24 9.10 -8.92
C SER A 36 3.63 9.88 -7.77
N VAL A 37 2.39 9.58 -7.41
CA VAL A 37 1.66 10.30 -6.38
C VAL A 37 1.17 9.31 -5.32
N LEU A 38 1.36 9.65 -4.05
CA LEU A 38 0.85 8.91 -2.90
C LEU A 38 0.02 9.87 -2.04
N HIS A 39 -1.20 9.46 -1.72
CA HIS A 39 -2.09 10.14 -0.79
C HIS A 39 -2.34 9.24 0.43
N LEU A 40 -2.02 9.75 1.61
CA LEU A 40 -2.32 9.12 2.89
C LEU A 40 -3.47 9.86 3.57
N GLY A 41 -4.61 9.19 3.69
CA GLY A 41 -5.84 9.72 4.30
C GLY A 41 -6.74 10.52 3.36
N ARG A 42 -7.63 11.31 3.97
CA ARG A 42 -8.62 12.15 3.28
C ARG A 42 -8.77 13.53 3.92
N GLY A 43 -9.38 14.45 3.16
CA GLY A 43 -9.69 15.81 3.60
C GLY A 43 -8.58 16.81 3.26
N LYS A 44 -8.42 17.85 4.09
CA LYS A 44 -7.42 18.90 3.88
C LYS A 44 -6.00 18.32 3.95
N VAL A 45 -5.13 18.69 3.01
CA VAL A 45 -3.70 18.36 3.05
C VAL A 45 -3.04 19.13 4.20
N ILE A 46 -2.34 18.42 5.08
CA ILE A 46 -1.61 18.98 6.22
C ILE A 46 -0.09 18.83 6.07
N GLY A 47 0.35 17.91 5.21
CA GLY A 47 1.75 17.70 4.87
C GLY A 47 1.90 17.38 3.39
N ARG A 48 2.94 17.93 2.77
CA ARG A 48 3.27 17.72 1.36
C ARG A 48 4.77 17.58 1.24
N TRP A 49 5.21 16.57 0.50
CA TRP A 49 6.60 16.38 0.14
C TRP A 49 6.69 16.07 -1.35
N GLU A 50 7.62 16.73 -2.04
CA GLU A 50 7.80 16.58 -3.47
C GLU A 50 9.27 16.53 -3.84
N LYS A 51 9.65 15.51 -4.60
CA LYS A 51 11.01 15.39 -5.12
C LYS A 51 11.02 14.54 -6.39
N SER A 52 11.62 15.08 -7.44
CA SER A 52 11.93 14.32 -8.67
C SER A 52 10.73 13.55 -9.26
N GLY A 53 9.55 14.20 -9.34
CA GLY A 53 8.32 13.58 -9.87
C GLY A 53 7.57 12.68 -8.90
N ILE A 54 8.06 12.54 -7.65
CA ILE A 54 7.38 11.84 -6.57
C ILE A 54 6.68 12.88 -5.68
N HIS A 55 5.38 12.72 -5.49
CA HIS A 55 4.54 13.59 -4.69
C HIS A 55 3.87 12.79 -3.58
N VAL A 56 4.07 13.19 -2.33
CA VAL A 56 3.47 12.55 -1.16
C VAL A 56 2.62 13.57 -0.43
N TYR A 57 1.35 13.25 -0.24
CA TYR A 57 0.37 14.08 0.44
C TYR A 57 -0.15 13.38 1.68
N ILE A 58 -0.05 14.05 2.82
CA ILE A 58 -0.63 13.60 4.09
C ILE A 58 -1.83 14.48 4.40
N HIS A 59 -2.99 13.86 4.57
CA HIS A 59 -4.24 14.56 4.84
C HIS A 59 -4.58 14.55 6.34
N LEU A 60 -5.44 15.48 6.77
CA LEU A 60 -5.88 15.62 8.16
C LEU A 60 -6.44 14.31 8.73
N PHE A 61 -7.28 13.61 7.95
CA PHE A 61 -7.77 12.28 8.31
C PHE A 61 -6.84 11.20 7.73
N PHE A 62 -5.57 11.22 8.12
CA PHE A 62 -4.51 10.30 7.64
C PHE A 62 -4.83 8.81 7.87
N PHE A 63 -5.70 8.51 8.83
CA PHE A 63 -6.18 7.17 9.15
C PHE A 63 -7.32 6.67 8.25
N GLN A 64 -7.82 7.50 7.34
CA GLN A 64 -8.92 7.14 6.42
C GLN A 64 -8.41 6.69 5.05
N GLY A 65 -7.78 5.51 5.01
CA GLY A 65 -7.33 4.87 3.78
C GLY A 65 -6.13 5.58 3.15
N ALA A 66 -5.67 5.06 2.02
CA ALA A 66 -4.61 5.63 1.21
C ALA A 66 -4.85 5.26 -0.26
N TYR A 67 -4.15 5.91 -1.16
CA TYR A 67 -4.04 5.47 -2.55
C TYR A 67 -2.78 6.02 -3.19
N SER A 68 -2.32 5.33 -4.21
CA SER A 68 -1.21 5.74 -5.07
C SER A 68 -1.58 5.71 -6.55
N VAL A 69 -0.87 6.51 -7.32
CA VAL A 69 -0.99 6.60 -8.78
C VAL A 69 0.41 6.71 -9.37
N ASN A 70 0.69 5.88 -10.37
CA ASN A 70 1.89 5.99 -11.19
C ASN A 70 1.44 6.28 -12.63
N GLU A 71 2.03 7.29 -13.26
CA GLU A 71 1.73 7.71 -14.63
C GLU A 71 3.00 7.73 -15.46
N ARG A 72 2.88 7.35 -16.74
CA ARG A 72 3.98 7.39 -17.71
C ARG A 72 3.46 7.57 -19.13
N LYS A 73 4.21 8.28 -19.97
CA LYS A 73 4.06 8.32 -21.44
C LYS A 73 5.33 7.79 -22.10
N PRO A 74 5.27 6.66 -22.84
CA PRO A 74 4.08 5.87 -23.19
C PRO A 74 3.50 5.06 -22.00
N PRO A 75 2.20 4.68 -22.06
CA PRO A 75 1.54 3.94 -21.00
C PRO A 75 2.26 2.64 -20.62
N PHE A 76 2.11 2.22 -19.36
CA PHE A 76 2.66 0.96 -18.88
C PHE A 76 2.11 -0.24 -19.66
N LYS A 77 3.02 -1.17 -19.99
CA LYS A 77 2.71 -2.50 -20.51
C LYS A 77 2.01 -3.32 -19.43
N ASP A 78 1.28 -4.34 -19.84
CA ASP A 78 0.53 -5.21 -18.93
C ASP A 78 1.38 -5.86 -17.84
N PHE A 79 2.60 -6.29 -18.18
CA PHE A 79 3.54 -6.85 -17.19
C PHE A 79 3.98 -5.78 -16.16
N GLU A 80 4.20 -4.54 -16.59
CA GLU A 80 4.60 -3.44 -15.69
C GLU A 80 3.43 -3.09 -14.76
N LYS A 81 2.19 -3.04 -15.29
CA LYS A 81 0.97 -2.85 -14.51
C LYS A 81 0.74 -3.97 -13.50
N ALA A 82 1.06 -5.22 -13.85
CA ALA A 82 0.96 -6.35 -12.96
C ALA A 82 1.91 -6.19 -11.76
N TRP A 83 3.18 -5.83 -12.01
CA TRP A 83 4.15 -5.55 -10.96
C TRP A 83 3.77 -4.33 -10.10
N ILE A 84 3.30 -3.25 -10.71
CA ILE A 84 2.79 -2.09 -9.98
C ILE A 84 1.62 -2.50 -9.09
N SER A 85 0.69 -3.33 -9.57
CA SER A 85 -0.47 -3.77 -8.79
C SER A 85 -0.06 -4.68 -7.63
N ILE A 86 0.80 -5.68 -7.85
CA ILE A 86 1.17 -6.63 -6.77
C ILE A 86 2.21 -6.06 -5.80
N GLY A 87 2.87 -4.96 -6.14
CA GLY A 87 3.93 -4.35 -5.33
C GLY A 87 3.49 -3.97 -3.92
N GLY A 88 2.28 -3.43 -3.74
CA GLY A 88 1.73 -3.10 -2.42
C GLY A 88 1.54 -4.32 -1.52
N PRO A 89 0.80 -5.36 -1.97
CA PRO A 89 0.70 -6.62 -1.23
C PRO A 89 2.05 -7.28 -0.93
N LEU A 90 3.00 -7.26 -1.88
CA LEU A 90 4.33 -7.84 -1.67
C LEU A 90 5.13 -7.08 -0.62
N LEU A 91 5.10 -5.74 -0.62
CA LEU A 91 5.83 -4.98 0.37
C LEU A 91 5.23 -5.18 1.76
N ASN A 92 3.91 -5.27 1.89
CA ASN A 92 3.27 -5.63 3.15
C ASN A 92 3.62 -7.04 3.62
N ALA A 93 3.67 -8.02 2.71
CA ALA A 93 4.10 -9.38 3.04
C ALA A 93 5.56 -9.41 3.52
N LEU A 94 6.46 -8.66 2.86
CA LEU A 94 7.84 -8.49 3.28
C LEU A 94 7.94 -7.84 4.66
N THR A 95 7.19 -6.76 4.90
CA THR A 95 7.12 -6.09 6.21
C THR A 95 6.60 -7.03 7.28
N ALA A 96 5.54 -7.80 7.00
CA ALA A 96 5.02 -8.81 7.92
C ALA A 96 6.07 -9.88 8.24
N PHE A 97 6.81 -10.35 7.23
CA PHE A 97 7.89 -11.32 7.44
C PHE A 97 9.01 -10.77 8.34
N VAL A 98 9.47 -9.54 8.09
CA VAL A 98 10.48 -8.89 8.95
C VAL A 98 9.96 -8.70 10.38
N LEU A 99 8.71 -8.25 10.53
CA LEU A 99 8.08 -8.09 11.85
C LEU A 99 7.91 -9.43 12.57
N PHE A 100 7.64 -10.52 11.85
CA PHE A 100 7.56 -11.86 12.43
C PHE A 100 8.90 -12.32 13.01
N LEU A 101 9.99 -12.12 12.26
CA LEU A 101 11.34 -12.44 12.74
C LEU A 101 11.69 -11.64 14.00
N TRP A 102 11.32 -10.35 14.05
CA TRP A 102 11.55 -9.50 15.23
C TRP A 102 10.65 -9.88 16.41
N PHE A 103 9.37 -10.13 16.15
CA PHE A 103 8.37 -10.49 17.16
C PHE A 103 8.76 -11.76 17.91
N LYS A 104 9.32 -12.75 17.20
CA LYS A 104 9.79 -14.00 17.79
C LYS A 104 10.83 -13.79 18.90
N GLU A 105 11.68 -12.76 18.76
CA GLU A 105 12.82 -12.53 19.65
C GLU A 105 12.55 -11.49 20.76
N GLN A 106 11.69 -10.49 20.53
CA GLN A 106 11.55 -9.32 21.42
C GLN A 106 10.08 -8.98 21.80
N GLY A 107 9.18 -9.96 21.72
CA GLY A 107 7.71 -9.83 21.73
C GLY A 107 7.10 -8.67 22.55
N GLY A 108 6.34 -7.82 21.85
CA GLY A 108 5.49 -6.77 22.42
C GLY A 108 4.21 -6.55 21.61
N ASP A 109 3.16 -6.02 22.25
CA ASP A 109 1.83 -5.89 21.63
C ASP A 109 1.84 -5.07 20.34
N LEU A 110 2.64 -3.99 20.27
CA LEU A 110 2.78 -3.14 19.08
C LEU A 110 3.30 -3.92 17.87
N LEU A 111 4.35 -4.73 18.05
CA LEU A 111 4.92 -5.54 16.99
C LEU A 111 3.92 -6.61 16.53
N ARG A 112 3.21 -7.24 17.48
CA ARG A 112 2.20 -8.24 17.18
C ARG A 112 1.07 -7.66 16.33
N ILE A 113 0.50 -6.52 16.72
CA ILE A 113 -0.59 -5.90 15.94
C ILE A 113 -0.10 -5.40 14.59
N SER A 114 1.14 -4.91 14.50
CA SER A 114 1.74 -4.47 13.23
C SER A 114 1.95 -5.64 12.29
N PHE A 115 2.44 -6.77 12.79
CA PHE A 115 2.59 -8.01 12.03
C PHE A 115 1.23 -8.48 11.49
N LEU A 116 0.23 -8.59 12.37
CA LEU A 116 -1.10 -9.06 12.01
C LEU A 116 -1.76 -8.15 10.98
N PHE A 117 -1.65 -6.83 11.14
CA PHE A 117 -2.27 -5.87 10.23
C PHE A 117 -1.60 -5.84 8.84
N ASN A 118 -0.27 -5.90 8.76
CA ASN A 118 0.43 -6.02 7.48
C ASN A 118 0.11 -7.35 6.77
N THR A 119 0.02 -8.45 7.52
CA THR A 119 -0.40 -9.76 7.00
C THR A 119 -1.83 -9.69 6.44
N TYR A 120 -2.75 -9.11 7.20
CA TYR A 120 -4.13 -8.89 6.78
C TYR A 120 -4.20 -8.08 5.47
N LEU A 121 -3.50 -6.95 5.39
CA LEU A 121 -3.50 -6.12 4.18
C LEU A 121 -2.91 -6.85 2.97
N ALA A 122 -1.84 -7.63 3.15
CA ALA A 122 -1.26 -8.42 2.08
C ALA A 122 -2.26 -9.46 1.55
N LEU A 123 -2.87 -10.25 2.44
CA LEU A 123 -3.80 -11.30 2.05
C LEU A 123 -5.07 -10.74 1.41
N VAL A 124 -5.70 -9.74 2.03
CA VAL A 124 -6.96 -9.18 1.52
C VAL A 124 -6.75 -8.52 0.16
N ASN A 125 -5.68 -7.75 -0.04
CA ASN A 125 -5.46 -7.11 -1.34
C ASN A 125 -5.08 -8.08 -2.46
N LEU A 126 -4.65 -9.31 -2.16
CA LEU A 126 -4.43 -10.35 -3.18
C LEU A 126 -5.73 -11.03 -3.63
N VAL A 127 -6.79 -11.01 -2.82
CA VAL A 127 -8.08 -11.61 -3.18
C VAL A 127 -8.74 -10.76 -4.27
N PRO A 128 -9.12 -11.32 -5.43
CA PRO A 128 -9.64 -10.55 -6.55
C PRO A 128 -11.11 -10.15 -6.37
N PHE A 129 -11.36 -9.14 -5.53
CA PHE A 129 -12.68 -8.54 -5.33
C PHE A 129 -12.74 -7.07 -5.77
N SER A 130 -13.95 -6.57 -6.00
CA SER A 130 -14.24 -5.16 -6.27
C SER A 130 -15.43 -4.70 -5.43
N ILE A 131 -15.31 -3.54 -4.78
CA ILE A 131 -16.37 -2.94 -3.96
C ILE A 131 -16.65 -1.53 -4.48
N LYS A 132 -17.91 -1.24 -4.82
CA LYS A 132 -18.35 0.08 -5.33
C LYS A 132 -17.48 0.60 -6.49
N GLY A 133 -17.10 -0.29 -7.40
CA GLY A 133 -16.26 0.03 -8.57
C GLY A 133 -14.75 0.14 -8.28
N LYS A 134 -14.31 0.01 -7.02
CA LYS A 134 -12.89 -0.04 -6.66
C LYS A 134 -12.43 -1.49 -6.52
N GLY A 135 -11.60 -1.93 -7.47
CA GLY A 135 -10.94 -3.23 -7.42
C GLY A 135 -9.77 -3.24 -6.43
N SER A 136 -9.65 -4.35 -5.70
CA SER A 136 -8.41 -4.76 -5.01
C SER A 136 -7.25 -4.91 -6.01
N ASP A 137 -6.02 -5.00 -5.50
CA ASP A 137 -4.84 -5.22 -6.33
C ASP A 137 -4.87 -6.57 -7.05
N GLY A 138 -5.35 -7.61 -6.36
CA GLY A 138 -5.59 -8.92 -6.91
C GLY A 138 -6.61 -8.87 -8.05
N TYR A 139 -7.65 -8.04 -7.93
CA TYR A 139 -8.61 -7.83 -9.02
C TYR A 139 -7.97 -7.14 -10.22
N ARG A 140 -7.12 -6.12 -10.00
CA ARG A 140 -6.36 -5.45 -11.07
C ARG A 140 -5.44 -6.43 -11.78
N LEU A 141 -4.67 -7.21 -11.03
CA LEU A 141 -3.80 -8.26 -11.56
C LEU A 141 -4.58 -9.29 -12.37
N TRP A 142 -5.67 -9.81 -11.81
CA TRP A 142 -6.55 -10.76 -12.48
C TRP A 142 -7.11 -10.22 -13.80
N SER A 143 -7.52 -8.94 -13.81
CA SER A 143 -8.04 -8.30 -15.03
C SER A 143 -7.00 -8.18 -16.15
N ILE A 144 -5.72 -8.07 -15.80
CA ILE A 144 -4.61 -8.05 -16.76
C ILE A 144 -4.37 -9.46 -17.31
N VAL A 145 -4.33 -10.47 -16.44
CA VAL A 145 -4.13 -11.87 -16.83
C VAL A 145 -5.27 -12.33 -17.75
N LYS A 146 -6.52 -12.04 -17.39
CA LYS A 146 -7.70 -12.43 -18.17
C LYS A 146 -7.73 -11.84 -19.58
N ARG A 147 -7.11 -10.68 -19.84
CA ARG A 147 -7.05 -10.08 -21.18
C ARG A 147 -6.07 -10.78 -22.13
N ARG A 148 -5.15 -11.59 -21.60
CA ARG A 148 -4.15 -12.32 -22.38
C ARG A 148 -4.61 -13.72 -22.81
N PHE A 149 -5.73 -14.19 -22.28
CA PHE A 149 -6.41 -15.44 -22.65
C PHE A 149 -7.70 -15.11 -23.38
#